data_AF-A0A9I9DGI0-F1
#
_entry.id   AF-A0A9I9DGI0-F1
#
_cell.length_a   1.000
_cell.length_b   1.000
_cell.length_c   1.000
_cell.angle_alpha   90.00
_cell.angle_beta   90.00
_cell.angle_gamma   90.00
#
_symmetry.space_group_name_H-M   'P 1'
#
loop_
_entity.id
_entity.type
_entity.pdbx_description
1 polymer ?
#
loop_
_entity_poly.entity_id
_entity_poly.type
_entity_poly.pdbx_seq_one_letter_code
_entity_poly.pdbx_strand_id
1 'polypeptide(L)'
;GFILYKTRFCRLLLSHQILCRLRIVISKHLNTLTIMGHSNVWNSHPKNYGPGSRTCRVCGNPHGLIRKYGLMCCRQCFRSNAKEIGFIKYR
;
A
#
# COMPACT_ATOMS: atom_id res chain seq x y z
N GLY A 1 -1.67 37.81 57.32
CA GLY A 1 -2.75 37.05 56.68
C GLY A 1 -2.19 36.23 55.54
N PHE A 2 -2.69 34.99 55.39
CA PHE A 2 -2.51 34.07 54.25
C PHE A 2 -1.06 33.58 54.03
N ILE A 3 -0.56 32.46 54.57
CA ILE A 3 -1.06 31.06 54.58
C ILE A 3 -1.78 30.65 53.28
N LEU A 4 -1.19 29.64 52.61
CA LEU A 4 -1.56 29.01 51.33
C LEU A 4 -1.33 29.96 50.13
N TYR A 5 -0.54 29.68 49.10
CA TYR A 5 -0.23 28.45 48.35
C TYR A 5 1.18 28.68 47.77
N LYS A 6 2.11 27.74 47.69
CA LYS A 6 2.10 26.68 46.68
C LYS A 6 3.37 25.83 46.85
N THR A 7 3.41 25.05 47.92
CA THR A 7 4.25 23.85 48.03
C THR A 7 3.76 22.79 47.03
N ARG A 8 3.92 23.08 45.74
CA ARG A 8 3.56 22.16 44.64
C ARG A 8 4.58 22.15 43.52
N PHE A 9 5.80 22.60 43.80
CA PHE A 9 6.87 22.73 42.80
C PHE A 9 7.81 21.52 42.75
N CYS A 10 7.75 20.59 43.70
CA CYS A 10 8.77 19.53 43.82
C CYS A 10 8.20 18.10 43.84
N ARG A 11 7.09 17.84 43.14
CA ARG A 11 6.52 16.48 43.02
C ARG A 11 5.97 16.12 41.63
N LEU A 12 6.39 16.87 40.61
CA LEU A 12 5.90 16.69 39.23
C LEU A 12 7.01 16.67 38.17
N LEU A 13 8.27 16.50 38.57
CA LEU A 13 9.40 16.30 37.65
C LEU A 13 10.10 14.94 37.79
N LEU A 14 9.73 14.12 38.79
CA LEU A 14 10.33 12.80 39.00
C LEU A 14 9.42 11.61 38.65
N SER A 15 8.27 11.84 38.01
CA SER A 15 7.35 10.78 37.53
C SER A 15 7.29 10.67 36.01
N HIS A 16 7.93 11.57 35.26
CA HIS A 16 7.86 11.58 33.79
C HIS A 16 8.98 10.79 33.09
N GLN A 17 10.11 10.51 33.77
CA GLN A 17 11.20 9.72 33.16
C GLN A 17 11.01 8.20 33.26
N ILE A 18 10.26 7.70 34.25
CA ILE A 18 10.10 6.25 34.48
C ILE A 18 8.94 5.68 33.66
N LEU A 19 7.83 6.41 33.49
CA LEU A 19 6.71 5.99 32.65
C LEU A 19 6.97 6.13 31.13
N CYS A 20 7.77 7.12 30.70
CA CYS A 20 8.16 7.22 29.29
C CYS A 20 9.11 6.10 28.85
N ARG A 21 9.96 5.56 29.74
CA ARG A 21 10.84 4.42 29.41
C ARG A 21 10.12 3.06 29.40
N LEU A 22 9.14 2.82 30.27
CA LEU A 22 8.36 1.57 30.25
C LEU A 22 7.38 1.49 29.06
N ARG A 23 6.90 2.65 28.57
CA ARG A 23 5.99 2.72 27.40
C ARG A 23 6.68 2.51 26.05
N ILE A 24 8.00 2.74 25.96
CA ILE A 24 8.78 2.52 24.73
C ILE A 24 9.15 1.05 24.51
N VAL A 25 9.34 0.26 25.58
CA VAL A 25 9.72 -1.17 25.46
C VAL A 25 8.51 -2.05 25.12
N ILE A 26 7.34 -1.79 25.71
CA ILE A 26 6.13 -2.61 25.50
C ILE A 26 5.54 -2.41 24.09
N SER A 27 5.63 -1.20 23.52
CA SER A 27 5.11 -0.93 22.16
C SER A 27 5.93 -1.62 21.05
N LYS A 28 7.24 -1.82 21.26
CA LYS A 28 8.09 -2.52 20.26
C LYS A 28 7.89 -4.04 20.26
N HIS A 29 7.39 -4.61 21.35
CA HIS A 29 7.26 -6.06 21.52
C HIS A 29 5.91 -6.65 21.07
N LEU A 30 4.85 -5.83 20.93
CA LEU A 30 3.57 -6.27 20.34
C LEU A 30 3.53 -6.16 18.80
N ASN A 31 4.43 -5.39 18.17
CA ASN A 31 4.46 -5.23 16.71
C ASN A 31 5.26 -6.33 15.98
N THR A 32 5.98 -7.20 16.69
CA THR A 32 6.78 -8.28 16.08
C THR A 32 6.00 -9.57 15.85
N LEU A 33 4.87 -9.79 16.55
CA LEU A 33 4.09 -11.03 16.45
C LEU A 33 3.06 -11.05 15.29
N THR A 34 2.66 -9.89 14.77
CA THR A 34 1.65 -9.79 13.69
C THR A 34 2.25 -9.62 12.29
N ILE A 35 3.56 -9.39 12.17
CA ILE A 35 4.19 -8.94 10.91
C ILE A 35 4.81 -10.08 10.08
N MET A 36 5.07 -11.23 10.68
CA MET A 36 5.80 -12.31 10.01
C MET A 36 4.92 -13.20 9.09
N GLY A 37 3.60 -13.28 9.34
CA GLY A 37 2.70 -14.14 8.57
C GLY A 37 1.99 -13.46 7.40
N HIS A 38 1.87 -12.13 7.39
CA HIS A 38 1.24 -11.41 6.27
C HIS A 38 2.20 -11.22 5.09
N SER A 39 3.49 -11.05 5.38
CA SER A 39 4.53 -10.71 4.40
C SER A 39 4.85 -11.85 3.43
N ASN A 40 4.76 -13.11 3.86
CA ASN A 40 5.00 -14.31 3.06
C ASN A 40 3.74 -14.88 2.38
N VAL A 41 2.54 -14.41 2.75
CA VAL A 41 1.27 -14.82 2.13
C VAL A 41 0.88 -13.89 0.97
N TRP A 42 1.25 -12.60 1.04
CA TRP A 42 0.90 -11.62 0.02
C TRP A 42 1.47 -11.97 -1.36
N ASN A 43 0.59 -12.12 -2.36
CA ASN A 43 0.93 -12.46 -3.74
C ASN A 43 1.78 -13.75 -3.87
N SER A 44 1.58 -14.70 -2.95
CA SER A 44 2.27 -16.00 -2.91
C SER A 44 2.03 -16.87 -4.14
N HIS A 45 0.88 -16.73 -4.82
CA HIS A 45 0.59 -17.50 -6.03
C HIS A 45 1.27 -16.91 -7.28
N PRO A 46 2.12 -17.68 -7.99
CA PRO A 46 2.83 -17.18 -9.16
C PRO A 46 1.86 -16.89 -10.31
N LYS A 47 1.90 -15.67 -10.85
CA LYS A 47 1.05 -15.23 -11.97
C LYS A 47 1.76 -15.32 -13.31
N ASN A 48 2.29 -16.50 -13.64
CA ASN A 48 3.03 -16.70 -14.91
C ASN A 48 2.09 -16.78 -16.12
N TYR A 49 0.84 -17.21 -15.93
CA TYR A 49 -0.13 -17.43 -16.99
C TYR A 49 -1.55 -17.02 -16.58
N GLY A 50 -2.51 -17.14 -17.51
CA GLY A 50 -3.90 -16.75 -17.30
C GLY A 50 -4.17 -15.23 -17.44
N PRO A 51 -5.41 -14.79 -17.19
CA PRO A 51 -5.83 -13.41 -17.40
C PRO A 51 -5.14 -12.41 -16.45
N GLY A 52 -4.86 -12.80 -15.19
CA GLY A 52 -4.20 -11.93 -14.22
C GLY A 52 -2.68 -11.78 -14.37
N SER A 53 -2.07 -12.51 -15.30
CA SER A 53 -0.62 -12.41 -15.60
C SER A 53 -0.29 -11.27 -16.55
N ARG A 54 -1.29 -10.75 -17.27
CA ARG A 54 -1.09 -9.80 -18.37
C ARG A 54 -1.94 -8.56 -18.13
N THR A 55 -1.37 -7.41 -18.44
CA THR A 55 -2.03 -6.12 -18.30
C THR A 55 -1.91 -5.34 -19.61
N CYS A 56 -2.84 -4.42 -19.83
CA CYS A 56 -2.76 -3.49 -20.94
C CYS A 56 -1.55 -2.58 -20.81
N ARG A 57 -0.80 -2.39 -21.90
CA ARG A 57 0.36 -1.47 -21.94
C ARG A 57 0.02 0.00 -21.70
N VAL A 58 -1.22 0.41 -21.96
CA VAL A 58 -1.65 1.82 -21.86
C VAL A 58 -2.33 2.12 -20.52
N CYS A 59 -3.30 1.31 -20.11
CA CYS A 59 -4.13 1.58 -18.93
C CYS A 59 -3.88 0.64 -17.74
N GLY A 60 -3.02 -0.37 -17.88
CA GLY A 60 -2.75 -1.35 -16.82
C GLY A 60 -3.91 -2.32 -16.50
N ASN A 61 -5.09 -2.14 -17.13
CA ASN A 61 -6.24 -3.02 -16.92
C ASN A 61 -5.99 -4.43 -17.51
N PRO A 62 -6.14 -5.52 -16.74
CA PRO A 62 -6.02 -6.88 -17.28
C PRO A 62 -7.22 -7.32 -18.12
N HIS A 63 -8.36 -6.63 -18.03
CA HIS A 63 -9.59 -7.00 -18.72
C HIS A 63 -9.62 -6.56 -20.18
N GLY A 64 -10.23 -7.38 -21.03
CA GLY A 64 -10.49 -7.04 -22.44
C GLY A 64 -9.22 -6.80 -23.26
N LEU A 65 -8.14 -7.53 -22.94
CA LEU A 65 -6.85 -7.42 -23.60
C LEU A 65 -6.87 -8.04 -25.01
N ILE A 66 -6.56 -7.24 -26.02
CA ILE A 66 -6.32 -7.70 -27.39
C ILE A 66 -4.88 -8.21 -27.48
N ARG A 67 -4.75 -9.51 -27.73
CA ARG A 67 -3.46 -10.23 -27.78
C ARG A 67 -2.98 -10.53 -29.19
N LYS A 68 -3.80 -10.25 -30.20
CA LYS A 68 -3.46 -10.50 -31.60
C LYS A 68 -2.37 -9.52 -32.05
N TYR A 69 -1.46 -9.99 -32.90
CA TYR A 69 -0.35 -9.20 -33.46
C TYR A 69 0.59 -8.59 -32.41
N GLY A 70 0.64 -9.14 -31.19
CA GLY A 70 1.53 -8.65 -30.14
C GLY A 70 1.17 -7.26 -29.59
N LEU A 71 -0.07 -6.78 -29.79
CA LEU A 71 -0.50 -5.43 -29.41
C LEU A 71 -0.66 -5.23 -27.88
N MET A 72 -0.97 -6.28 -27.11
CA MET A 72 -1.08 -6.25 -25.64
C MET A 72 -1.81 -5.00 -25.12
N CYS A 73 -2.93 -4.66 -25.76
CA CYS A 73 -3.65 -3.41 -25.55
C CYS A 73 -5.13 -3.69 -25.27
N CYS A 74 -5.75 -2.94 -24.36
CA CYS A 74 -7.15 -3.11 -24.00
C CYS A 74 -8.08 -2.68 -25.15
N ARG A 75 -9.28 -3.26 -25.26
CA ARG A 75 -10.23 -2.90 -26.34
C ARG A 75 -10.59 -1.41 -26.39
N GLN A 76 -10.64 -0.72 -25.25
CA GLN A 76 -10.93 0.72 -25.17
C GLN A 76 -9.74 1.53 -25.71
N CYS A 77 -8.55 1.19 -25.20
CA CYS A 77 -7.26 1.76 -25.58
C CYS A 77 -6.99 1.59 -27.08
N PHE A 78 -7.30 0.41 -27.62
CA PHE A 78 -7.16 0.13 -29.05
C PHE A 78 -8.06 1.04 -29.88
N ARG A 79 -9.31 1.27 -29.48
CA ARG A 79 -10.23 2.15 -30.22
C ARG A 79 -9.75 3.61 -30.29
N SER A 80 -9.16 4.12 -29.20
CA SER A 80 -8.62 5.48 -29.19
C SER A 80 -7.37 5.63 -30.06
N ASN A 81 -6.49 4.61 -30.08
CA ASN A 81 -5.21 4.68 -30.78
C ASN A 81 -5.23 4.00 -32.17
N ALA A 82 -6.34 3.40 -32.59
CA ALA A 82 -6.41 2.59 -33.81
C ALA A 82 -5.93 3.36 -35.06
N LYS A 83 -6.30 4.64 -35.16
CA LYS A 83 -5.92 5.51 -36.28
C LYS A 83 -4.41 5.76 -36.35
N GLU A 84 -3.78 5.98 -35.20
CA GLU A 84 -2.33 6.23 -35.10
C GLU A 84 -1.51 4.97 -35.38
N ILE A 85 -2.04 3.81 -35.01
CA ILE A 85 -1.43 2.51 -35.34
C ILE A 85 -1.58 2.18 -36.85
N GLY A 86 -2.46 2.88 -37.57
CA GLY A 86 -2.70 2.69 -39.00
C GLY A 86 -3.86 1.74 -39.34
N PHE A 87 -4.73 1.42 -38.38
CA PHE A 87 -5.95 0.66 -38.66
C PHE A 87 -7.01 1.55 -39.29
N ILE A 88 -7.49 1.17 -40.48
CA ILE A 88 -8.55 1.86 -41.23
C ILE A 88 -9.82 1.00 -41.22
N LYS A 89 -10.97 1.62 -40.97
CA LYS A 89 -12.28 0.97 -41.04
C LYS A 89 -12.81 1.06 -42.48
N TYR A 90 -12.95 -0.09 -43.15
CA TYR A 90 -13.39 -0.16 -44.55
C TYR A 90 -14.92 -0.27 -44.74
N ARG A 91 -15.67 -0.58 -43.67
CA ARG A 91 -17.13 -0.71 -43.66
C ARG A 91 -17.68 -0.19 -42.34
#